data_AF-A0A839VE86-F1
#
_entry.id   AF-A0A839VE86-F1
#
_cell.length_a   1.000
_cell.length_b   1.000
_cell.length_c   1.000
_cell.angle_alpha   90.00
_cell.angle_beta   90.00
_cell.angle_gamma   90.00
#
_symmetry.space_group_name_H-M   'P 1'
#
loop_
_entity.id
_entity.type
_entity.pdbx_description
1 polymer ?
#
loop_
_entity_poly.entity_id
_entity_poly.type
_entity_poly.pdbx_seq_one_letter_code
_entity_poly.pdbx_strand_id
1 'polypeptide(L)'
;MAARRQALNHGGLLLLTSIGHRTGLLNALAGQAPLTSQALAEHAGLQERYVREWLGGMVAAEVIETDSATATYWLPDEHAALLTDQGPANLAIYAQFIPLLGSVEDDVVHCFREGGGVPYARYSLSHCMTVSLAQGGEGLGTMWGRERALAYLEAAGFRDIRVHQLEHDIQNDYFVCRL
;
A
#
# COMPACT_ATOMS: atom_id res chain seq x y z
N MET A 1 -24.63 2.76 11.70
CA MET A 1 -24.03 4.06 11.30
C MET A 1 -22.53 4.16 11.61
N ALA A 2 -22.03 3.66 12.75
CA ALA A 2 -20.59 3.72 13.09
C ALA A 2 -19.67 3.03 12.06
N ALA A 3 -19.97 1.79 11.66
CA ALA A 3 -19.15 1.04 10.69
C ALA A 3 -19.01 1.72 9.30
N ARG A 4 -20.03 2.46 8.84
CA ARG A 4 -19.97 3.17 7.55
C ARG A 4 -19.05 4.40 7.59
N ARG A 5 -18.98 5.10 8.74
CA ARG A 5 -18.04 6.22 8.93
C ARG A 5 -16.59 5.72 9.00
N GLN A 6 -16.39 4.54 9.58
CA GLN A 6 -15.08 3.92 9.69
C GLN A 6 -14.50 3.57 8.30
N ALA A 7 -15.33 3.05 7.39
CA ALA A 7 -14.90 2.77 6.01
C ALA A 7 -14.42 4.03 5.25
N LEU A 8 -15.13 5.16 5.39
CA LEU A 8 -14.74 6.43 4.77
C LEU A 8 -13.39 6.93 5.33
N ASN A 9 -13.21 6.86 6.65
CA ASN A 9 -11.96 7.27 7.28
C ASN A 9 -10.79 6.36 6.88
N HIS A 10 -11.00 5.04 6.78
CA HIS A 10 -9.98 4.12 6.30
C HIS A 10 -9.59 4.37 4.83
N GLY A 11 -10.55 4.74 3.97
CA GLY A 11 -10.25 5.14 2.60
C GLY A 11 -9.38 6.41 2.53
N GLY A 12 -9.73 7.42 3.33
CA GLY A 12 -8.93 8.64 3.47
C GLY A 12 -7.53 8.37 4.03
N LEU A 13 -7.42 7.48 5.02
CA LEU A 13 -6.14 7.05 5.58
C LEU A 13 -5.23 6.44 4.50
N LEU A 14 -5.73 5.51 3.68
CA LEU A 14 -4.91 4.92 2.61
C LEU A 14 -4.41 5.98 1.62
N LEU A 15 -5.23 6.98 1.29
CA LEU A 15 -4.77 8.09 0.46
C LEU A 15 -3.67 8.92 1.14
N LEU A 16 -3.83 9.25 2.43
CA LEU A 16 -2.81 9.99 3.19
C LEU A 16 -1.51 9.19 3.37
N THR A 17 -1.59 7.88 3.60
CA THR A 17 -0.44 6.98 3.64
C THR A 17 0.29 6.96 2.29
N SER A 18 -0.46 6.90 1.18
CA SER A 18 0.12 7.00 -0.17
C SER A 18 0.88 8.32 -0.38
N ILE A 19 0.30 9.44 0.05
CA ILE A 19 0.94 10.76 -0.01
C ILE A 19 2.21 10.77 0.84
N GLY A 20 2.13 10.28 2.09
CA GLY A 20 3.25 10.23 3.02
C GLY A 20 4.43 9.41 2.50
N HIS A 21 4.15 8.28 1.85
CA HIS A 21 5.17 7.46 1.19
C HIS A 21 5.81 8.18 0.00
N ARG A 22 4.99 8.68 -0.94
CA ARG A 22 5.48 9.31 -2.18
C ARG A 22 6.23 10.62 -1.95
N THR A 23 5.93 11.32 -0.87
CA THR A 23 6.62 12.56 -0.48
C THR A 23 7.82 12.33 0.42
N GLY A 24 8.02 11.10 0.92
CA GLY A 24 9.09 10.75 1.85
C GLY A 24 8.83 11.15 3.31
N LEU A 25 7.65 11.72 3.63
CA LEU A 25 7.31 12.16 4.99
C LEU A 25 7.33 11.04 6.03
N LEU A 26 6.90 9.83 5.66
CA LEU A 26 6.94 8.67 6.56
C LEU A 26 8.40 8.28 6.90
N ASN A 27 9.26 8.22 5.89
CA ASN A 27 10.69 7.95 6.08
C ASN A 27 11.40 9.08 6.84
N ALA A 28 10.98 10.34 6.64
CA ALA A 28 11.51 11.50 7.34
C ALA A 28 11.18 11.53 8.84
N LEU A 29 10.09 10.88 9.26
CA LEU A 29 9.71 10.72 10.66
C LEU A 29 10.30 9.47 11.32
N ALA A 30 10.55 8.42 10.54
CA ALA A 30 10.98 7.13 11.06
C ALA A 30 12.32 7.22 11.81
N GLY A 31 12.33 6.74 13.05
CA GLY A 31 13.52 6.75 13.91
C GLY A 31 13.97 8.15 14.38
N GLN A 32 13.17 9.20 14.16
CA GLN A 32 13.46 10.54 14.65
C GLN A 32 12.84 10.78 16.02
N ALA A 33 13.45 11.69 16.79
CA ALA A 33 12.78 12.29 17.94
C ALA A 33 11.58 13.14 17.48
N PRO A 34 10.60 13.45 18.36
CA PRO A 34 9.45 14.27 18.00
C PRO A 34 9.82 15.59 17.29
N LEU A 35 9.22 15.84 16.13
CA LEU A 35 9.47 17.01 15.28
C LEU A 35 8.24 17.91 15.22
N THR A 36 8.44 19.23 15.10
CA THR A 36 7.34 20.14 14.73
C THR A 36 7.01 20.00 13.24
N SER A 37 5.84 20.47 12.81
CA SER A 37 5.49 20.51 11.37
C SER A 37 6.51 21.30 10.55
N GLN A 38 7.02 22.40 11.11
CA GLN A 38 8.06 23.24 10.51
C GLN A 38 9.37 22.46 10.34
N ALA A 39 9.86 21.81 11.41
CA ALA A 39 11.10 21.05 11.35
C ALA A 39 11.03 19.88 10.37
N LEU A 40 9.89 19.16 10.35
CA LEU A 40 9.67 18.07 9.39
C LEU A 40 9.63 18.59 7.94
N ALA A 41 8.96 19.72 7.70
CA ALA A 41 8.89 20.33 6.38
C ALA A 41 10.27 20.77 5.87
N GLU A 42 11.09 21.37 6.73
CA GLU A 42 12.47 21.73 6.43
C GLU A 42 13.32 20.50 6.14
N HIS A 43 13.21 19.46 6.96
CA HIS A 43 13.94 18.20 6.79
C HIS A 43 13.59 17.49 5.48
N ALA A 44 12.30 17.46 5.12
CA ALA A 44 11.82 16.81 3.90
C ALA A 44 11.89 17.70 2.63
N GLY A 45 12.23 18.99 2.77
CA GLY A 45 12.21 19.94 1.66
C GLY A 45 10.81 20.21 1.10
N LEU A 46 9.79 20.21 1.98
CA LEU A 46 8.38 20.34 1.62
C LEU A 46 7.76 21.63 2.18
N GLN A 47 6.58 21.99 1.67
CA GLN A 47 5.85 23.16 2.12
C GLN A 47 5.13 22.88 3.45
N GLU A 48 5.46 23.62 4.50
CA GLU A 48 4.96 23.38 5.88
C GLU A 48 3.43 23.29 5.94
N ARG A 49 2.73 24.17 5.21
CA ARG A 49 1.26 24.18 5.22
C ARG A 49 0.68 22.83 4.82
N TYR A 50 1.25 22.17 3.82
CA TYR A 50 0.80 20.85 3.36
C TYR A 50 1.23 19.74 4.32
N VAL A 51 2.46 19.83 4.87
CA VAL A 51 2.96 18.88 5.87
C VAL A 51 2.07 18.88 7.11
N ARG A 52 1.69 20.06 7.61
CA ARG A 52 0.82 20.21 8.78
C ARG A 52 -0.59 19.64 8.56
N GLU A 53 -1.20 19.89 7.41
CA GLU A 53 -2.52 19.32 7.10
C GLU A 53 -2.45 17.79 6.98
N TRP A 54 -1.38 17.28 6.36
CA TRP A 54 -1.13 15.84 6.29
C TRP A 54 -0.95 15.23 7.68
N LEU A 55 -0.14 15.84 8.55
CA LEU A 55 0.05 15.42 9.94
C LEU A 55 -1.28 15.37 10.69
N GLY A 56 -2.14 16.38 10.52
CA GLY A 56 -3.48 16.41 11.13
C GLY A 56 -4.33 15.20 10.74
N GLY A 57 -4.31 14.83 9.46
CA GLY A 57 -5.02 13.64 8.98
C GLY A 57 -4.43 12.32 9.52
N MET A 58 -3.11 12.21 9.58
CA MET A 58 -2.42 11.02 10.09
C MET A 58 -2.56 10.84 11.61
N VAL A 59 -2.63 11.94 12.36
CA VAL A 59 -2.95 11.92 13.80
C VAL A 59 -4.40 11.53 14.02
N ALA A 60 -5.34 12.09 13.26
CA ALA A 60 -6.76 11.74 13.36
C ALA A 60 -7.04 10.27 12.99
N ALA A 61 -6.15 9.66 12.20
CA ALA A 61 -6.19 8.25 11.84
C ALA A 61 -5.34 7.35 12.76
N GLU A 62 -4.79 7.90 13.85
CA GLU A 62 -4.02 7.17 14.87
C GLU A 62 -2.76 6.49 14.34
N VAL A 63 -2.17 7.01 13.25
CA VAL A 63 -0.89 6.51 12.70
C VAL A 63 0.29 7.31 13.22
N ILE A 64 0.12 8.62 13.38
CA ILE A 64 1.13 9.53 13.94
C ILE A 64 0.65 9.99 15.32
N GLU A 65 1.55 10.04 16.28
CA GLU A 65 1.28 10.58 17.60
C GLU A 65 1.71 12.05 17.69
N THR A 66 1.15 12.78 18.66
CA THR A 66 1.44 14.20 18.84
C THR A 66 1.40 14.63 20.30
N ASP A 67 2.26 15.58 20.66
CA ASP A 67 2.14 16.35 21.88
C ASP A 67 1.68 17.77 21.55
N SER A 68 0.43 18.06 21.93
CA SER A 68 -0.19 19.37 21.71
C SER A 68 0.46 20.53 22.48
N ALA A 69 1.14 20.26 23.60
CA ALA A 69 1.80 21.31 24.38
C ALA A 69 3.05 21.83 23.67
N THR A 70 3.76 20.95 22.97
CA THR A 70 4.99 21.27 22.23
C THR A 70 4.77 21.38 20.73
N ALA A 71 3.58 21.06 20.23
CA ALA A 71 3.24 20.97 18.80
C ALA A 71 4.22 20.07 18.02
N THR A 72 4.59 18.94 18.63
CA THR A 72 5.49 17.94 18.05
C THR A 72 4.74 16.68 17.65
N TYR A 73 5.33 15.94 16.71
CA TYR A 73 4.77 14.77 16.07
C TYR A 73 5.86 13.69 15.94
N TRP A 74 5.49 12.43 16.13
CA TRP A 74 6.39 11.29 15.89
C TRP A 74 5.62 10.13 15.29
N LEU A 75 6.34 9.30 14.53
CA LEU A 75 5.84 8.03 14.02
C LEU A 75 6.29 6.94 15.01
N PRO A 76 5.37 6.25 15.71
CA PRO A 76 5.74 5.13 16.57
C PRO A 76 6.57 4.07 15.83
N ASP A 77 7.55 3.47 16.50
CA ASP A 77 8.47 2.51 15.87
C ASP A 77 7.74 1.30 15.25
N GLU A 78 6.66 0.84 15.89
CA GLU A 78 5.81 -0.24 15.38
C GLU A 78 5.10 0.12 14.07
N HIS A 79 4.70 1.38 13.91
CA HIS A 79 4.11 1.88 12.67
C HIS A 79 5.19 2.12 11.61
N ALA A 80 6.36 2.64 12.01
CA ALA A 80 7.49 2.82 11.13
C ALA A 80 7.94 1.49 10.51
N ALA A 81 8.03 0.42 11.31
CA ALA A 81 8.38 -0.91 10.82
C ALA A 81 7.39 -1.47 9.77
N LEU A 82 6.16 -0.98 9.72
CA LEU A 82 5.16 -1.43 8.74
C LEU A 82 5.04 -0.50 7.53
N LEU A 83 5.34 0.78 7.69
CA LEU A 83 5.02 1.83 6.71
C LEU A 83 6.25 2.45 6.04
N THR A 84 7.45 2.00 6.40
CA THR A 84 8.73 2.55 5.94
C THR A 84 9.73 1.46 5.62
N ASP A 85 10.90 1.88 5.13
CA ASP A 85 11.99 0.97 4.76
C ASP A 85 12.79 0.48 5.99
N GLN A 86 12.36 0.83 7.22
CA GLN A 86 12.96 0.37 8.48
C GLN A 86 12.56 -1.06 8.88
N GLY A 87 11.48 -1.59 8.30
CA GLY A 87 11.01 -2.94 8.60
C GLY A 87 11.21 -3.91 7.44
N PRO A 88 10.86 -5.19 7.65
CA PRO A 88 11.01 -6.25 6.64
C PRO A 88 10.06 -6.09 5.44
N ALA A 89 9.12 -5.15 5.51
CA ALA A 89 8.10 -4.91 4.52
C ALA A 89 7.58 -3.48 4.63
N ASN A 90 7.43 -2.79 3.51
CA ASN A 90 6.82 -1.45 3.45
C ASN A 90 5.40 -1.53 2.86
N LEU A 91 4.39 -1.55 3.74
CA LEU A 91 2.99 -1.63 3.35
C LEU A 91 2.46 -0.33 2.75
N ALA A 92 3.13 0.80 2.96
CA ALA A 92 2.69 2.10 2.42
C ALA A 92 2.75 2.15 0.88
N ILE A 93 3.56 1.27 0.26
CA ILE A 93 3.60 1.09 -1.20
C ILE A 93 2.21 0.73 -1.74
N TYR A 94 1.49 -0.16 -1.06
CA TYR A 94 0.16 -0.64 -1.48
C TYR A 94 -0.91 0.44 -1.37
N ALA A 95 -0.72 1.43 -0.50
CA ALA A 95 -1.67 2.53 -0.37
C ALA A 95 -1.82 3.33 -1.68
N GLN A 96 -0.82 3.25 -2.59
CA GLN A 96 -0.84 3.87 -3.92
C GLN A 96 -1.85 3.26 -4.90
N PHE A 97 -2.42 2.08 -4.62
CA PHE A 97 -3.52 1.54 -5.41
C PHE A 97 -4.76 2.44 -5.38
N ILE A 98 -5.01 3.14 -4.28
CA ILE A 98 -6.19 4.02 -4.13
C ILE A 98 -6.16 5.18 -5.13
N PRO A 99 -5.12 6.05 -5.18
CA PRO A 99 -5.08 7.12 -6.17
C PRO A 99 -5.00 6.61 -7.61
N LEU A 100 -4.40 5.44 -7.86
CA LEU A 100 -4.42 4.81 -9.18
C LEU A 100 -5.86 4.50 -9.61
N LEU A 101 -6.63 3.80 -8.78
CA LEU A 101 -8.02 3.44 -9.07
C LEU A 101 -8.92 4.68 -9.15
N GLY A 102 -8.67 5.69 -8.31
CA GLY A 102 -9.36 6.98 -8.39
C GLY A 102 -9.12 7.70 -9.73
N SER A 103 -7.92 7.58 -10.31
CA SER A 103 -7.59 8.27 -11.58
C SER A 103 -8.36 7.78 -12.81
N VAL A 104 -9.05 6.64 -12.69
CA VAL A 104 -9.78 5.95 -13.75
C VAL A 104 -11.25 5.74 -13.40
N GLU A 105 -11.72 6.29 -12.28
CA GLU A 105 -13.10 6.14 -11.79
C GLU A 105 -14.12 6.61 -12.83
N ASP A 106 -13.91 7.81 -13.41
CA ASP A 106 -14.82 8.37 -14.42
C ASP A 106 -14.91 7.50 -15.68
N ASP A 107 -13.78 6.92 -16.11
CA ASP A 107 -13.74 6.01 -17.26
C ASP A 107 -14.55 4.74 -16.96
N VAL A 108 -14.46 4.19 -15.74
CA VAL A 108 -15.27 3.05 -15.29
C VAL A 108 -16.74 3.42 -15.29
N VAL A 109 -17.10 4.56 -14.70
CA VAL A 109 -18.48 5.05 -14.63
C VAL A 109 -19.09 5.21 -16.03
N HIS A 110 -18.29 5.63 -17.01
CA HIS A 110 -18.72 5.69 -18.41
C HIS A 110 -19.04 4.31 -18.97
N CYS A 111 -18.19 3.30 -18.76
CA CYS A 111 -18.43 1.94 -19.22
C CYS A 111 -19.71 1.29 -18.64
N PHE A 112 -20.16 1.69 -17.44
CA PHE A 112 -21.44 1.23 -16.90
C PHE A 112 -22.65 1.70 -17.73
N ARG A 113 -22.52 2.83 -18.45
CA ARG A 113 -23.61 3.39 -19.28
C ARG A 113 -23.52 2.92 -20.72
N GLU A 114 -22.32 2.94 -21.28
CA GLU A 114 -22.09 2.74 -22.72
C GLU A 114 -21.52 1.35 -23.06
N GLY A 115 -21.22 0.53 -22.05
CA GLY A 115 -20.52 -0.74 -22.24
C GLY A 115 -19.04 -0.57 -22.58
N GLY A 116 -18.40 -1.63 -23.06
CA GLY A 116 -16.96 -1.64 -23.37
C GLY A 116 -16.09 -1.86 -22.14
N GLY A 117 -14.92 -1.19 -22.09
CA GLY A 117 -13.97 -1.31 -20.98
C GLY A 117 -12.90 -0.23 -21.04
N VAL A 118 -12.28 0.06 -19.91
CA VAL A 118 -11.27 1.10 -19.82
C VAL A 118 -9.91 0.54 -20.29
N PRO A 119 -9.18 1.24 -21.18
CA PRO A 119 -7.95 0.73 -21.77
C PRO A 119 -6.90 0.34 -20.73
N TYR A 120 -6.23 -0.78 -21.00
CA TYR A 120 -5.26 -1.40 -20.11
C TYR A 120 -4.10 -0.47 -19.68
N ALA A 121 -3.65 0.42 -20.58
CA ALA A 121 -2.64 1.44 -20.30
C ALA A 121 -3.00 2.38 -19.11
N ARG A 122 -4.25 2.34 -18.64
CA ARG A 122 -4.77 3.14 -17.53
C ARG A 122 -4.67 2.41 -16.16
N TYR A 123 -4.47 1.08 -16.13
CA TYR A 123 -4.44 0.26 -14.88
C TYR A 123 -3.19 -0.61 -14.74
N SER A 124 -2.05 -0.25 -15.33
CA SER A 124 -0.93 -1.18 -15.57
C SER A 124 -0.47 -2.03 -14.35
N LEU A 125 -0.76 -1.62 -13.12
CA LEU A 125 -0.46 -2.34 -11.87
C LEU A 125 -1.40 -3.53 -11.56
N SER A 126 -2.50 -3.74 -12.31
CA SER A 126 -3.49 -4.82 -12.11
C SER A 126 -3.48 -5.88 -13.24
N HIS A 127 -2.39 -5.98 -14.01
CA HIS A 127 -2.30 -6.76 -15.25
C HIS A 127 -2.67 -8.22 -15.14
N CYS A 128 -1.98 -8.89 -14.22
CA CYS A 128 -1.91 -10.33 -14.15
C CYS A 128 -3.27 -10.93 -13.77
N MET A 129 -4.07 -10.19 -13.00
CA MET A 129 -5.40 -10.59 -12.57
C MET A 129 -6.39 -10.57 -13.75
N THR A 130 -6.45 -9.45 -14.47
CA THR A 130 -7.42 -9.22 -15.54
C THR A 130 -7.14 -10.06 -16.78
N VAL A 131 -5.88 -10.24 -17.18
CA VAL A 131 -5.50 -11.15 -18.29
C VAL A 131 -5.81 -12.60 -17.96
N SER A 132 -5.52 -13.03 -16.73
CA SER A 132 -5.86 -14.38 -16.29
C SER A 132 -7.35 -14.64 -16.45
N LEU A 133 -8.22 -13.73 -15.97
CA LEU A 133 -9.67 -13.88 -16.12
C LEU A 133 -10.14 -13.88 -17.59
N ALA A 134 -9.61 -12.98 -18.42
CA ALA A 134 -10.00 -12.87 -19.83
C ALA A 134 -9.69 -14.14 -20.64
N GLN A 135 -8.68 -14.91 -20.22
CA GLN A 135 -8.27 -16.18 -20.85
C GLN A 135 -8.88 -17.41 -20.15
N GLY A 136 -9.85 -17.21 -19.25
CA GLY A 136 -10.50 -18.30 -18.50
C GLY A 136 -9.68 -18.86 -17.34
N GLY A 137 -8.59 -18.18 -16.95
CA GLY A 137 -7.83 -18.46 -15.73
C GLY A 137 -8.49 -17.88 -14.48
N GLU A 138 -8.00 -18.26 -13.30
CA GLU A 138 -8.65 -17.96 -12.02
C GLU A 138 -8.52 -16.52 -11.52
N GLY A 139 -7.76 -15.65 -12.20
CA GLY A 139 -7.70 -14.24 -11.83
C GLY A 139 -6.92 -13.96 -10.54
N LEU A 140 -5.88 -14.72 -10.27
CA LEU A 140 -5.20 -14.70 -8.96
C LEU A 140 -4.26 -13.49 -8.76
N GLY A 141 -3.92 -12.80 -9.84
CA GLY A 141 -2.97 -11.69 -9.80
C GLY A 141 -1.60 -12.12 -9.25
N THR A 142 -0.89 -11.20 -8.58
CA THR A 142 0.35 -11.51 -7.84
C THR A 142 0.10 -12.16 -6.48
N MET A 143 -1.16 -12.26 -6.04
CA MET A 143 -1.55 -12.63 -4.68
C MET A 143 -2.30 -13.96 -4.64
N TRP A 144 -1.79 -14.95 -5.38
CA TRP A 144 -2.36 -16.29 -5.45
C TRP A 144 -2.27 -17.11 -4.16
N GLY A 145 -1.36 -16.76 -3.24
CA GLY A 145 -1.16 -17.42 -1.94
C GLY A 145 -0.37 -18.73 -2.03
N ARG A 146 0.31 -19.09 -0.94
CA ARG A 146 1.22 -20.26 -0.88
C ARG A 146 0.48 -21.56 -1.15
N GLU A 147 -0.67 -21.74 -0.53
CA GLU A 147 -1.44 -22.99 -0.56
C GLU A 147 -1.88 -23.31 -1.99
N ARG A 148 -2.36 -22.29 -2.73
CA ARG A 148 -2.77 -22.46 -4.12
C ARG A 148 -1.57 -22.65 -5.05
N ALA A 149 -0.47 -21.95 -4.79
CA ALA A 149 0.78 -22.15 -5.52
C ALA A 149 1.28 -23.60 -5.40
N LEU A 150 1.32 -24.15 -4.19
CA LEU A 150 1.70 -25.54 -3.94
C LEU A 150 0.77 -26.52 -4.65
N ALA A 151 -0.55 -26.32 -4.54
CA ALA A 151 -1.53 -27.18 -5.21
C ALA A 151 -1.33 -27.22 -6.73
N TYR A 152 -1.03 -26.09 -7.37
CA TYR A 152 -0.74 -26.03 -8.81
C TYR A 152 0.58 -26.69 -9.18
N LEU A 153 1.62 -26.51 -8.39
CA LEU A 153 2.93 -27.12 -8.63
C LEU A 153 2.87 -28.65 -8.49
N GLU A 154 2.13 -29.15 -7.50
CA GLU A 154 1.85 -30.59 -7.33
C GLU A 154 1.04 -31.13 -8.51
N ALA A 155 -0.04 -30.44 -8.92
CA ALA A 155 -0.86 -30.83 -10.06
C ALA A 155 -0.06 -30.83 -11.38
N ALA A 156 0.94 -29.96 -11.52
CA ALA A 156 1.86 -29.92 -12.65
C ALA A 156 2.92 -31.05 -12.63
N GLY A 157 2.99 -31.84 -11.55
CA GLY A 157 3.83 -33.03 -11.46
C GLY A 157 5.22 -32.82 -10.85
N PHE A 158 5.50 -31.65 -10.26
CA PHE A 158 6.75 -31.43 -9.52
C PHE A 158 6.74 -32.24 -8.21
N ARG A 159 7.87 -32.89 -7.90
CA ARG A 159 7.98 -33.80 -6.73
C ARG A 159 8.89 -33.27 -5.62
N ASP A 160 9.85 -32.40 -5.95
CA ASP A 160 10.68 -31.67 -4.97
C ASP A 160 10.32 -30.19 -5.09
N ILE A 161 9.40 -29.72 -4.24
CA ILE A 161 8.98 -28.32 -4.14
C ILE A 161 9.51 -27.76 -2.83
N ARG A 162 10.41 -26.77 -2.91
CA ARG A 162 10.95 -26.07 -1.74
C ARG A 162 10.48 -24.63 -1.75
N VAL A 163 9.89 -24.21 -0.65
CA VAL A 163 9.48 -22.82 -0.44
C VAL A 163 10.54 -22.15 0.41
N HIS A 164 11.09 -21.06 -0.10
CA HIS A 164 12.00 -20.20 0.62
C HIS A 164 11.33 -18.86 0.87
N GLN A 165 11.36 -18.41 2.11
CA GLN A 165 11.09 -17.01 2.45
C GLN A 165 12.42 -16.36 2.82
N LEU A 166 12.63 -15.16 2.30
CA LEU A 166 13.80 -14.36 2.63
C LEU A 166 13.41 -13.42 3.76
N GLU A 167 14.29 -13.26 4.74
CA GLU A 167 14.04 -12.42 5.92
C GLU A 167 13.76 -10.95 5.55
N HIS A 168 14.32 -10.48 4.43
CA HIS A 168 14.11 -9.13 3.89
C HIS A 168 12.95 -9.05 2.88
N ASP A 169 12.30 -10.16 2.55
CA ASP A 169 11.21 -10.23 1.59
C ASP A 169 10.14 -11.21 2.07
N ILE A 170 9.57 -10.87 3.23
CA ILE A 170 8.59 -11.71 3.93
C ILE A 170 7.26 -11.86 3.17
N GLN A 171 7.04 -11.04 2.15
CA GLN A 171 5.80 -11.04 1.37
C GLN A 171 5.84 -12.00 0.18
N ASN A 172 7.04 -12.40 -0.27
CA ASN A 172 7.18 -13.31 -1.40
C ASN A 172 7.64 -14.69 -0.95
N ASP A 173 7.02 -15.69 -1.59
CA ASP A 173 7.47 -17.07 -1.52
C ASP A 173 8.27 -17.41 -2.77
N TYR A 174 9.50 -17.85 -2.56
CA TYR A 174 10.39 -18.31 -3.62
C TYR A 174 10.28 -19.83 -3.75
N PHE A 175 9.63 -20.30 -4.81
CA PHE A 175 9.44 -21.72 -5.08
C PHE A 175 10.60 -22.26 -5.93
N VAL A 176 11.40 -23.15 -5.36
CA VAL A 176 12.43 -23.92 -6.09
C VAL A 176 11.85 -25.31 -6.35
N CYS A 177 11.48 -25.56 -7.60
CA CYS A 177 10.82 -26.80 -8.02
C CYS A 177 11.77 -27.65 -8.88
N ARG A 178 11.85 -28.95 -8.60
CA ARG A 178 12.55 -29.93 -9.44
C ARG A 178 11.59 -31.06 -9.82
N LEU A 179 11.79 -31.59 -11.02
CA LEU A 179 11.06 -32.75 -11.55
C LEU A 179 11.42 -34.02 -10.78
#